data_AF-A0A9P5LBN1-F1
#
_entry.id   AF-A0A9P5LBN1-F1
#
_cell.length_a   1.000
_cell.length_b   1.000
_cell.length_c   1.000
_cell.angle_alpha   90.00
_cell.angle_beta   90.00
_cell.angle_gamma   90.00
#
_symmetry.space_group_name_H-M   'P 1'
#
loop_
_entity.id
_entity.type
_entity.pdbx_description
1 polymer ?
#
loop_
_entity_poly.entity_id
_entity_poly.type
_entity_poly.pdbx_seq_one_letter_code
_entity_poly.pdbx_strand_id
1 'polypeptide(L)'
;MRFGLLVQHGRVAALPQGVLSAIIRMTKKCSSYISASPILQWPVHQTFYKTFCIGSEKPDIKTNIKELRAMGLDGIVLAFARESKFGSGEKPAVLTKEDPSLREWVSMNLETLDCLTNNDYIALRLTGAGQAAVAEMDHFSQQDPTSVHYKTSLERIGIFGDALHEIFTVASQKGVKVLIDAESSGHQPAIDHLALAAMATFNKNGKATIYNTYQMYGKVHQSCY
;
A
#
# COMPACT_ATOMS: atom_id res chain seq x y z
N MET A 1 -25.15 0.75 -13.64
CA MET A 1 -24.43 0.31 -14.85
C MET A 1 -23.46 -0.80 -14.48
N ARG A 2 -23.68 -2.02 -14.97
CA ARG A 2 -22.73 -3.14 -14.85
C ARG A 2 -21.74 -3.01 -15.99
N PHE A 3 -20.51 -2.60 -15.70
CA PHE A 3 -19.40 -2.76 -16.63
C PHE A 3 -18.57 -3.97 -16.19
N GLY A 4 -18.62 -5.00 -17.02
CA GLY A 4 -17.67 -6.10 -17.04
C GLY A 4 -17.43 -6.41 -18.51
N LEU A 5 -16.60 -5.58 -19.15
CA LEU A 5 -16.12 -5.84 -20.50
C LEU A 5 -14.68 -6.33 -20.37
N LEU A 6 -14.48 -7.63 -20.59
CA LEU A 6 -13.18 -8.19 -20.90
C LEU A 6 -13.32 -8.76 -22.31
N VAL A 7 -12.89 -7.97 -23.30
CA VAL A 7 -12.74 -8.42 -24.68
C VAL A 7 -11.32 -8.91 -24.83
N GLN A 8 -11.13 -10.20 -25.11
CA GLN A 8 -10.41 -10.64 -26.31
C GLN A 8 -10.49 -12.17 -26.51
N HIS A 9 -10.99 -12.52 -27.71
CA HIS A 9 -10.76 -13.73 -28.51
C HIS A 9 -10.02 -14.91 -27.88
N GLY A 10 -10.80 -15.87 -27.38
CA GLY A 10 -10.35 -17.21 -27.01
C GLY A 10 -11.42 -17.80 -26.10
N ARG A 11 -12.06 -18.90 -26.50
CA ARG A 11 -13.17 -19.52 -25.75
C ARG A 11 -12.71 -19.93 -24.33
N VAL A 12 -12.87 -19.05 -23.35
CA VAL A 12 -12.87 -19.43 -21.94
C VAL A 12 -14.30 -19.91 -21.66
N ALA A 13 -14.45 -21.20 -21.34
CA ALA A 13 -15.73 -21.72 -20.90
C ALA A 13 -16.17 -20.96 -19.64
N ALA A 14 -17.10 -20.02 -19.79
CA ALA A 14 -17.69 -19.33 -18.66
C ALA A 14 -18.54 -20.34 -17.89
N LEU A 15 -18.13 -20.65 -16.66
CA LEU A 15 -18.92 -21.50 -15.77
C LEU A 15 -20.31 -20.87 -15.58
N PRO A 16 -21.40 -21.67 -15.55
CA PRO A 16 -22.73 -21.17 -15.24
C PRO A 16 -22.71 -20.36 -13.94
N GLN A 17 -23.39 -19.22 -13.89
CA GLN A 17 -23.30 -18.27 -12.78
C GLN A 17 -23.59 -18.91 -11.41
N GLY A 18 -24.52 -19.87 -11.35
CA GLY A 18 -24.81 -20.62 -10.12
C GLY A 18 -23.64 -21.52 -9.67
N VAL A 19 -22.97 -22.18 -10.62
CA VAL A 19 -21.80 -23.03 -10.35
C VAL A 19 -20.62 -22.16 -9.91
N LEU A 20 -20.35 -21.07 -10.61
CA LEU A 20 -19.29 -20.13 -10.25
C LEU A 20 -19.55 -19.53 -8.85
N SER A 21 -20.78 -19.13 -8.54
CA SER A 21 -21.14 -18.60 -7.23
C SER A 21 -21.01 -19.65 -6.12
N ALA A 22 -21.37 -20.91 -6.39
CA ALA A 22 -21.20 -22.00 -5.43
C ALA A 22 -19.72 -22.29 -5.15
N ILE A 23 -18.89 -22.33 -6.20
CA ILE A 23 -17.43 -22.47 -6.09
C ILE A 23 -16.85 -21.32 -5.27
N ILE A 24 -17.14 -20.05 -5.62
CA ILE A 24 -16.67 -18.88 -4.87
C ILE A 24 -17.07 -18.97 -3.39
N ARG A 25 -18.31 -19.36 -3.10
CA ARG A 25 -18.80 -19.47 -1.72
C ARG A 25 -18.09 -20.59 -0.96
N MET A 26 -17.86 -21.73 -1.58
CA MET A 26 -17.08 -22.84 -0.99
C MET A 26 -15.63 -22.44 -0.77
N THR A 27 -14.97 -21.84 -1.75
CA THR A 27 -13.58 -21.38 -1.63
C THR A 27 -13.43 -20.34 -0.53
N LYS A 28 -14.38 -19.39 -0.40
CA LYS A 28 -14.40 -18.45 0.72
C LYS A 28 -14.57 -19.14 2.07
N LYS A 29 -15.50 -20.10 2.17
CA LYS A 29 -15.76 -20.83 3.41
C LYS A 29 -14.57 -21.71 3.82
N CYS A 30 -13.82 -22.22 2.84
CA CYS A 30 -12.71 -23.12 3.06
C CYS A 30 -11.33 -22.44 2.92
N SER A 31 -11.25 -21.11 2.82
CA SER A 31 -10.00 -20.42 2.48
C SER A 31 -8.90 -20.69 3.53
N SER A 32 -9.27 -20.75 4.80
CA SER A 32 -8.36 -21.08 5.91
C SER A 32 -7.75 -22.48 5.76
N TYR A 33 -8.54 -23.48 5.33
CA TYR A 33 -8.04 -24.84 5.11
C TYR A 33 -7.17 -24.95 3.86
N ILE A 34 -7.48 -24.19 2.81
CA ILE A 34 -6.67 -24.12 1.59
C ILE A 34 -5.31 -23.50 1.90
N SER A 35 -5.28 -22.42 2.68
CA SER A 35 -4.04 -21.76 3.10
C SER A 35 -3.22 -22.58 4.11
N ALA A 36 -3.85 -23.44 4.90
CA ALA A 36 -3.17 -24.29 5.88
C ALA A 36 -2.56 -25.58 5.28
N SER A 37 -3.00 -25.99 4.09
CA SER A 37 -2.55 -27.24 3.45
C SER A 37 -1.58 -26.96 2.29
N PRO A 38 -0.31 -27.39 2.37
CA PRO A 38 0.68 -27.18 1.31
C PRO A 38 0.24 -27.74 -0.06
N ILE A 39 -0.49 -28.86 -0.06
CA ILE A 39 -0.97 -29.53 -1.28
C ILE A 39 -2.04 -28.69 -1.98
N LEU A 40 -2.94 -28.07 -1.21
CA LEU A 40 -3.99 -27.22 -1.76
C LEU A 40 -3.47 -25.81 -2.11
N GLN A 41 -2.45 -25.35 -1.39
CA GLN A 41 -1.78 -24.07 -1.66
C GLN A 41 -0.96 -24.12 -2.95
N TRP A 42 -0.32 -25.26 -3.27
CA TRP A 42 0.52 -25.40 -4.46
C TRP A 42 -0.14 -24.99 -5.78
N PRO A 43 -1.33 -25.50 -6.17
CA PRO A 43 -1.97 -25.10 -7.43
C PRO A 43 -2.42 -23.63 -7.42
N VAL A 44 -2.84 -23.10 -6.27
CA VAL A 44 -3.16 -21.66 -6.11
C VAL A 44 -1.91 -20.82 -6.34
N HIS A 45 -0.76 -21.28 -5.82
CA HIS A 45 0.51 -20.59 -5.97
C HIS A 45 1.02 -20.62 -7.42
N GLN A 46 0.95 -21.77 -8.10
CA GLN A 46 1.43 -21.89 -9.48
C GLN A 46 0.58 -21.12 -10.50
N THR A 47 -0.69 -20.82 -10.19
CA THR A 47 -1.61 -20.15 -11.11
C THR A 47 -1.84 -18.68 -10.72
N PHE A 48 -2.66 -18.44 -9.69
CA PHE A 48 -3.06 -17.11 -9.26
C PHE A 48 -1.89 -16.31 -8.68
N TYR A 49 -1.14 -16.89 -7.74
CA TYR A 49 -0.11 -16.11 -7.05
C TYR A 49 0.96 -15.61 -8.02
N LYS A 50 1.52 -16.46 -8.88
CA LYS A 50 2.52 -16.05 -9.88
C LYS A 50 2.00 -15.04 -10.92
N THR A 51 0.69 -14.98 -11.12
CA THR A 51 0.07 -14.02 -12.06
C THR A 51 -0.14 -12.64 -11.43
N PHE A 52 -0.48 -12.59 -10.14
CA PHE A 52 -0.84 -11.35 -9.44
C PHE A 52 0.24 -10.82 -8.48
N CYS A 53 1.17 -11.67 -8.06
CA CYS A 53 2.22 -11.35 -7.11
C CYS A 53 3.58 -11.58 -7.76
N ILE A 54 4.44 -10.58 -7.65
CA ILE A 54 5.80 -10.61 -8.19
C ILE A 54 6.73 -11.57 -7.44
N GLY A 55 6.37 -12.01 -6.22
CA GLY A 55 7.15 -12.95 -5.43
C GLY A 55 6.87 -12.82 -3.93
N SER A 56 7.22 -13.84 -3.16
CA SER A 56 7.18 -13.81 -1.69
C SER A 56 8.55 -13.56 -1.05
N GLU A 57 9.63 -13.76 -1.80
CA GLU A 57 11.01 -13.62 -1.31
C GLU A 57 11.85 -12.73 -2.22
N LYS A 58 12.86 -12.05 -1.66
CA LYS A 58 13.75 -11.14 -2.41
C LYS A 58 14.37 -11.76 -3.69
N PRO A 59 14.86 -13.02 -3.70
CA PRO A 59 15.43 -13.62 -4.90
C PRO A 59 14.41 -13.77 -6.04
N ASP A 60 13.19 -14.20 -5.71
CA ASP A 60 12.10 -14.36 -6.67
C ASP A 60 11.70 -13.02 -7.26
N ILE A 61 11.54 -12.00 -6.40
CA ILE A 61 11.19 -10.64 -6.81
C ILE A 61 12.24 -10.10 -7.80
N LYS A 62 13.54 -10.25 -7.49
CA LYS A 62 14.62 -9.79 -8.37
C LYS A 62 14.65 -10.52 -9.70
N THR A 63 14.40 -11.83 -9.69
CA THR A 63 14.35 -12.66 -10.91
C THR A 63 13.19 -12.20 -11.80
N ASN A 64 11.99 -12.06 -11.23
CA ASN A 64 10.81 -11.65 -11.99
C ASN A 64 10.92 -10.20 -12.50
N ILE A 65 11.53 -9.29 -11.73
CA ILE A 65 11.84 -7.92 -12.20
C ILE A 65 12.77 -7.96 -13.42
N LYS A 66 13.80 -8.81 -13.40
CA LYS A 66 14.72 -8.97 -14.53
C LYS A 66 13.99 -9.48 -15.78
N GLU A 67 13.05 -10.42 -15.61
CA GLU A 67 12.22 -10.91 -16.71
C GLU A 67 11.28 -9.82 -17.27
N LEU A 68 10.64 -9.02 -16.41
CA LEU A 68 9.82 -7.88 -16.82
C LEU A 68 10.65 -6.87 -17.65
N ARG A 69 11.87 -6.59 -17.22
CA ARG A 69 12.81 -5.72 -17.96
C ARG A 69 13.23 -6.31 -19.29
N ALA A 70 13.48 -7.63 -19.34
CA ALA A 70 13.80 -8.30 -20.61
C ALA A 70 12.64 -8.24 -21.62
N MET A 71 11.40 -8.06 -21.15
CA MET A 71 10.22 -7.80 -21.99
C MET A 71 10.03 -6.32 -22.37
N GLY A 72 10.91 -5.42 -21.91
CA GLY A 72 10.86 -3.99 -22.22
C GLY A 72 10.12 -3.11 -21.20
N LEU A 73 9.79 -3.64 -20.02
CA LEU A 73 9.19 -2.86 -18.93
C LEU A 73 10.28 -2.25 -18.04
N ASP A 74 10.51 -0.95 -18.18
CA ASP A 74 11.62 -0.24 -17.49
C ASP A 74 11.22 0.37 -16.14
N GLY A 75 9.92 0.63 -15.91
CA GLY A 75 9.41 1.16 -14.65
C GLY A 75 8.67 0.09 -13.84
N ILE A 76 9.26 -0.34 -12.72
CA ILE A 76 8.61 -1.28 -11.81
C ILE A 76 7.98 -0.53 -10.64
N VAL A 77 6.74 -0.87 -10.29
CA VAL A 77 6.11 -0.43 -9.04
C VAL A 77 6.01 -1.64 -8.11
N LEU A 78 6.66 -1.59 -6.94
CA LEU A 78 6.47 -2.59 -5.89
C LEU A 78 5.62 -2.03 -4.77
N ALA A 79 4.55 -2.74 -4.43
CA ALA A 79 3.74 -2.48 -3.25
C ALA A 79 3.84 -3.67 -2.30
N PHE A 80 4.15 -3.40 -1.04
CA PHE A 80 4.18 -4.46 -0.04
C PHE A 80 2.75 -4.85 0.36
N ALA A 81 2.37 -6.11 0.10
CA ALA A 81 0.97 -6.55 0.15
C ALA A 81 0.43 -6.91 1.55
N ARG A 82 1.27 -6.88 2.60
CA ARG A 82 0.81 -7.28 3.95
C ARG A 82 0.00 -6.15 4.58
N GLU A 83 -1.25 -6.44 4.86
CA GLU A 83 -2.10 -5.57 5.68
C GLU A 83 -1.76 -5.76 7.16
N SER A 84 -1.94 -4.71 7.96
CA SER A 84 -1.83 -4.83 9.41
C SER A 84 -2.85 -5.84 9.90
N LYS A 85 -2.43 -6.80 10.73
CA LYS A 85 -3.36 -7.71 11.38
C LYS A 85 -4.23 -6.85 12.29
N PHE A 86 -5.51 -6.70 11.96
CA PHE A 86 -6.45 -6.07 12.87
C PHE A 86 -6.53 -6.93 14.14
N GLY A 87 -5.82 -6.48 15.19
CA GLY A 87 -5.88 -7.08 16.51
C GLY A 87 -7.30 -7.02 17.03
N SER A 88 -7.74 -8.12 17.61
CA SER A 88 -9.06 -8.31 18.20
C SER A 88 -9.31 -7.31 19.35
N GLY A 89 -10.13 -6.29 19.11
CA GLY A 89 -10.95 -5.62 20.13
C GLY A 89 -10.27 -4.70 21.16
N GLU A 90 -8.94 -4.57 21.18
CA GLU A 90 -8.26 -3.62 22.05
C GLU A 90 -8.25 -2.21 21.44
N LYS A 91 -8.39 -1.18 22.29
CA LYS A 91 -8.29 0.21 21.84
C LYS A 91 -6.90 0.44 21.22
N PRO A 92 -6.81 1.15 20.08
CA PRO A 92 -5.52 1.45 19.49
C PRO A 92 -4.64 2.18 20.51
N ALA A 93 -3.44 1.65 20.74
CA ALA A 93 -2.42 2.31 21.55
C ALA A 93 -2.07 3.67 20.94
N VAL A 94 -1.63 4.61 21.77
CA VAL A 94 -1.09 5.90 21.28
C VAL A 94 0.13 5.59 20.40
N LEU A 95 0.17 6.16 19.20
CA LEU A 95 1.32 6.00 18.31
C LEU A 95 2.58 6.57 18.97
N THR A 96 3.59 5.72 19.12
CA THR A 96 4.93 6.11 19.58
C THR A 96 5.98 5.74 18.53
N LYS A 97 7.18 6.30 18.65
CA LYS A 97 8.30 5.98 17.75
C LYS A 97 8.70 4.50 17.83
N GLU A 98 8.49 3.89 18.99
CA GLU A 98 8.81 2.51 19.30
C GLU A 98 7.65 1.53 19.02
N ASP A 99 6.55 2.00 18.43
CA ASP A 99 5.41 1.14 18.09
C ASP A 99 5.86 -0.05 17.22
N PRO A 100 5.66 -1.31 17.67
CA PRO A 100 6.16 -2.47 16.94
C PRO A 100 5.60 -2.61 15.53
N SER A 101 4.33 -2.24 15.31
CA SER A 101 3.68 -2.34 13.99
C SER A 101 4.28 -1.31 13.04
N LEU A 102 4.51 -0.09 13.53
CA LEU A 102 5.17 0.97 12.76
C LEU A 102 6.60 0.56 12.39
N ARG A 103 7.40 0.07 13.35
CA ARG A 103 8.79 -0.34 13.11
C ARG A 103 8.89 -1.52 12.17
N GLU A 104 8.01 -2.51 12.32
CA GLU A 104 7.93 -3.64 11.38
C GLU A 104 7.57 -3.13 9.97
N TRP A 105 6.54 -2.29 9.84
CA TRP A 105 6.13 -1.74 8.55
C TRP A 105 7.23 -0.91 7.86
N VAL A 106 7.97 -0.08 8.62
CA VAL A 106 9.14 0.64 8.10
C VAL A 106 10.20 -0.33 7.60
N SER A 107 10.58 -1.33 8.41
CA SER A 107 11.57 -2.34 8.04
C SER A 107 11.20 -3.05 6.74
N MET A 108 9.94 -3.45 6.59
CA MET A 108 9.46 -4.18 5.40
C MET A 108 9.51 -3.31 4.13
N ASN A 109 9.20 -2.02 4.23
CA ASN A 109 9.31 -1.11 3.10
C ASN A 109 10.76 -0.80 2.74
N LEU A 110 11.66 -0.69 3.72
CA LEU A 110 13.10 -0.59 3.48
C LEU A 110 13.64 -1.85 2.79
N GLU A 111 13.20 -3.03 3.22
CA GLU A 111 13.55 -4.29 2.55
C GLU A 111 12.99 -4.39 1.13
N THR A 112 11.82 -3.81 0.87
CA THR A 112 11.23 -3.72 -0.47
C THR A 112 12.08 -2.80 -1.37
N LEU A 113 12.56 -1.68 -0.83
CA LEU A 113 13.50 -0.80 -1.53
C LEU A 113 14.77 -1.53 -1.96
N ASP A 114 15.25 -2.56 -1.24
CA ASP A 114 16.42 -3.39 -1.65
C ASP A 114 16.24 -4.12 -2.98
N CYS A 115 14.99 -4.33 -3.40
CA CYS A 115 14.65 -4.97 -4.67
C CYS A 115 14.55 -3.96 -5.83
N LEU A 116 14.48 -2.66 -5.50
CA LEU A 116 14.29 -1.57 -6.45
C LEU A 116 15.59 -0.88 -6.81
N THR A 117 15.62 -0.33 -8.02
CA THR A 117 16.72 0.41 -8.63
C THR A 117 16.25 1.80 -9.07
N ASN A 118 17.19 2.63 -9.54
CA ASN A 118 16.89 3.97 -10.01
C ASN A 118 15.73 3.97 -11.04
N ASN A 119 14.83 4.94 -10.92
CA ASN A 119 13.59 5.11 -11.70
C ASN A 119 12.43 4.14 -11.41
N ASP A 120 12.63 3.11 -10.60
CA ASP A 120 11.51 2.32 -10.08
C ASP A 120 10.69 3.10 -9.04
N TYR A 121 9.58 2.51 -8.62
CA TYR A 121 8.65 3.07 -7.65
C TYR A 121 8.38 2.09 -6.51
N ILE A 122 8.29 2.61 -5.29
CA ILE A 122 7.64 1.92 -4.17
C ILE A 122 6.27 2.57 -3.94
N ALA A 123 5.23 1.74 -3.79
CA ALA A 123 3.90 2.18 -3.38
C ALA A 123 3.73 1.92 -1.88
N LEU A 124 3.34 2.97 -1.15
CA LEU A 124 3.17 2.96 0.29
C LEU A 124 1.70 3.12 0.65
N ARG A 125 1.17 2.12 1.34
CA ARG A 125 -0.12 2.16 2.00
C ARG A 125 0.06 2.46 3.48
N LEU A 126 -0.39 3.63 3.93
CA LEU A 126 -0.06 4.15 5.25
C LEU A 126 -0.81 3.43 6.37
N THR A 127 -2.02 2.92 6.12
CA THR A 127 -2.72 2.09 7.12
C THR A 127 -2.00 0.75 7.41
N GLY A 128 -1.05 0.36 6.56
CA GLY A 128 -0.16 -0.77 6.79
C GLY A 128 0.71 -0.61 8.04
N ALA A 129 0.93 0.63 8.50
CA ALA A 129 1.73 0.95 9.69
C ALA A 129 1.07 0.53 11.02
N GLY A 130 -0.17 0.02 10.99
CA GLY A 130 -0.85 -0.54 12.15
C GLY A 130 -1.93 0.34 12.75
N GLN A 131 -2.68 -0.21 13.71
CA GLN A 131 -3.89 0.42 14.26
C GLN A 131 -3.61 1.76 14.96
N ALA A 132 -2.45 1.90 15.62
CA ALA A 132 -2.05 3.15 16.25
C ALA A 132 -1.86 4.28 15.22
N ALA A 133 -1.22 3.97 14.08
CA ALA A 133 -1.05 4.93 12.99
C ALA A 133 -2.39 5.28 12.32
N VAL A 134 -3.27 4.30 12.11
CA VAL A 134 -4.62 4.52 11.60
C VAL A 134 -5.42 5.44 12.53
N ALA A 135 -5.41 5.16 13.84
CA ALA A 135 -6.12 5.96 14.83
C ALA A 135 -5.57 7.40 14.89
N GLU A 136 -4.25 7.58 14.74
CA GLU A 136 -3.65 8.91 14.68
C GLU A 136 -4.06 9.68 13.41
N MET A 137 -4.04 9.02 12.25
CA MET A 137 -4.48 9.63 10.99
C MET A 137 -5.97 10.01 11.02
N ASP A 138 -6.82 9.16 11.57
CA ASP A 138 -8.25 9.44 11.74
C ASP A 138 -8.46 10.61 12.71
N HIS A 139 -7.73 10.63 13.83
CA HIS A 139 -7.78 11.73 14.80
C HIS A 139 -7.34 13.05 14.16
N PHE A 140 -6.22 13.07 13.43
CA PHE A 140 -5.70 14.24 12.73
C PHE A 140 -6.69 14.77 11.68
N SER A 141 -7.29 13.85 10.90
CA SER A 141 -8.19 14.21 9.80
C SER A 141 -9.51 14.85 10.25
N GLN A 142 -9.86 14.72 11.53
CA GLN A 142 -11.05 15.32 12.13
C GLN A 142 -10.78 16.68 12.79
N GLN A 143 -9.51 17.11 12.87
CA GLN A 143 -9.16 18.36 13.54
C GLN A 143 -9.47 19.57 12.66
N ASP A 144 -10.00 20.61 13.30
CA ASP A 144 -10.09 21.94 12.71
C ASP A 144 -8.71 22.62 12.77
N PRO A 145 -8.12 23.05 11.64
CA PRO A 145 -6.85 23.77 11.62
C PRO A 145 -6.82 25.05 12.45
N THR A 146 -7.99 25.63 12.76
CA THR A 146 -8.12 26.84 13.59
C THR A 146 -8.21 26.55 15.09
N SER A 147 -8.32 25.27 15.48
CA SER A 147 -8.40 24.85 16.87
C SER A 147 -7.08 24.99 17.61
N VAL A 148 -7.16 25.33 18.90
CA VAL A 148 -6.00 25.33 19.81
C VAL A 148 -5.33 23.95 19.92
N HIS A 149 -6.08 22.87 19.67
CA HIS A 149 -5.58 21.49 19.72
C HIS A 149 -4.88 21.03 18.42
N TYR A 150 -4.93 21.85 17.36
CA TYR A 150 -4.32 21.49 16.08
C TYR A 150 -2.80 21.35 16.19
N LYS A 151 -2.15 22.21 16.98
CA LYS A 151 -0.69 22.13 17.21
C LYS A 151 -0.27 20.79 17.83
N THR A 152 -0.98 20.33 18.86
CA THR A 152 -0.71 19.01 19.46
C THR A 152 -0.96 17.88 18.46
N SER A 153 -1.96 18.02 17.59
CA SER A 153 -2.24 17.03 16.54
C SER A 153 -1.14 16.99 15.48
N LEU A 154 -0.54 18.13 15.11
CA LEU A 154 0.65 18.21 14.26
C LEU A 154 1.86 17.51 14.90
N GLU A 155 2.08 17.72 16.20
CA GLU A 155 3.18 17.06 16.92
C GLU A 155 3.00 15.53 16.97
N ARG A 156 1.77 15.05 17.18
CA ARG A 156 1.46 13.61 17.24
C ARG A 156 1.56 12.94 15.86
N ILE A 157 0.96 13.50 14.82
CA ILE A 157 1.12 12.96 13.46
C ILE A 157 2.57 13.05 12.96
N GLY A 158 3.34 14.01 13.49
CA GLY A 158 4.78 14.14 13.26
C GLY A 158 5.58 12.90 13.64
N ILE A 159 5.14 12.11 14.62
CA ILE A 159 5.76 10.81 14.95
C ILE A 159 5.69 9.86 13.74
N PHE A 160 4.57 9.85 13.04
CA PHE A 160 4.42 9.04 11.83
C PHE A 160 5.24 9.64 10.67
N GLY A 161 5.24 10.97 10.55
CA GLY A 161 6.08 11.69 9.59
C GLY A 161 7.57 11.39 9.73
N ASP A 162 8.09 11.33 10.95
CA ASP A 162 9.49 10.96 11.25
C ASP A 162 9.81 9.54 10.75
N ALA A 163 8.91 8.57 10.99
CA ALA A 163 9.09 7.19 10.53
C ALA A 163 9.04 7.08 9.00
N LEU A 164 8.15 7.82 8.34
CA LEU A 164 8.10 7.91 6.88
C LEU A 164 9.37 8.55 6.30
N HIS A 165 9.96 9.51 7.00
CA HIS A 165 11.19 10.17 6.57
C HIS A 165 12.35 9.19 6.39
N GLU A 166 12.42 8.11 7.19
CA GLU A 166 13.41 7.04 7.03
C GLU A 166 13.29 6.38 5.64
N ILE A 167 12.06 5.99 5.25
CA ILE A 167 11.78 5.36 3.95
C ILE A 167 12.08 6.34 2.80
N PHE A 168 11.61 7.58 2.92
CA PHE A 168 11.79 8.60 1.87
C PHE A 168 13.26 8.95 1.65
N THR A 169 14.06 8.98 2.71
CA THR A 169 15.50 9.22 2.64
C THR A 169 16.19 8.11 1.83
N VAL A 170 15.93 6.86 2.16
CA VAL A 170 16.52 5.71 1.45
C VAL A 170 16.04 5.67 -0.01
N ALA A 171 14.75 5.89 -0.27
CA ALA A 171 14.22 5.94 -1.63
C ALA A 171 14.90 7.03 -2.48
N SER A 172 15.01 8.25 -1.93
CA SER A 172 15.67 9.38 -2.58
C SER A 172 17.13 9.09 -2.94
N GLN A 173 17.89 8.52 -1.99
CA GLN A 173 19.29 8.14 -2.18
C GLN A 173 19.46 7.08 -3.28
N LYS A 174 18.51 6.14 -3.40
CA LYS A 174 18.53 5.09 -4.43
C LYS A 174 17.97 5.54 -5.79
N GLY A 175 17.44 6.77 -5.88
CA GLY A 175 16.74 7.25 -7.06
C GLY A 175 15.40 6.52 -7.32
N VAL A 176 14.84 5.90 -6.28
CA VAL A 176 13.52 5.27 -6.30
C VAL A 176 12.48 6.33 -5.97
N LYS A 177 11.38 6.30 -6.70
CA LYS A 177 10.22 7.19 -6.50
C LYS A 177 9.25 6.55 -5.50
N VAL A 178 8.52 7.37 -4.77
CA VAL A 178 7.56 6.91 -3.76
C VAL A 178 6.17 7.38 -4.16
N LEU A 179 5.27 6.43 -4.36
CA LEU A 179 3.84 6.66 -4.54
C LEU A 179 3.16 6.47 -3.19
N ILE A 180 2.52 7.50 -2.66
CA ILE A 180 1.71 7.37 -1.45
C ILE A 180 0.29 7.07 -1.91
N ASP A 181 -0.21 5.89 -1.55
CA ASP A 181 -1.53 5.42 -1.97
C ASP A 181 -2.63 6.24 -1.30
N ALA A 182 -3.65 6.59 -2.09
CA ALA A 182 -4.88 7.12 -1.54
C ALA A 182 -5.72 5.99 -0.96
N GLU A 183 -6.28 6.20 0.22
CA GLU A 183 -6.99 5.19 0.98
C GLU A 183 -8.42 5.62 1.29
N SER A 184 -9.00 5.19 2.41
CA SER A 184 -10.37 5.56 2.76
C SER A 184 -10.45 7.05 3.15
N SER A 185 -11.60 7.67 2.92
CA SER A 185 -11.79 9.10 3.16
C SER A 185 -11.58 9.53 4.62
N GLY A 186 -11.60 8.61 5.59
CA GLY A 186 -11.45 8.91 7.02
C GLY A 186 -10.06 9.42 7.39
N HIS A 187 -9.01 8.88 6.78
CA HIS A 187 -7.60 9.25 7.02
C HIS A 187 -6.95 9.97 5.84
N GLN A 188 -7.64 10.08 4.70
CA GLN A 188 -7.08 10.73 3.51
C GLN A 188 -6.52 12.15 3.78
N PRO A 189 -7.15 13.03 4.60
CA PRO A 189 -6.57 14.32 4.93
C PRO A 189 -5.19 14.24 5.61
N ALA A 190 -4.99 13.26 6.51
CA ALA A 190 -3.68 13.01 7.13
C ALA A 190 -2.66 12.48 6.12
N ILE A 191 -3.08 11.57 5.22
CA ILE A 191 -2.22 11.06 4.14
C ILE A 191 -1.77 12.20 3.22
N ASP A 192 -2.71 13.05 2.78
CA ASP A 192 -2.41 14.20 1.94
C ASP A 192 -1.45 15.18 2.64
N HIS A 193 -1.67 15.44 3.94
CA HIS A 193 -0.79 16.29 4.74
C HIS A 193 0.65 15.73 4.77
N LEU A 194 0.81 14.45 5.10
CA LEU A 194 2.11 13.78 5.16
C LEU A 194 2.79 13.74 3.78
N ALA A 195 2.03 13.45 2.72
CA ALA A 195 2.52 13.43 1.35
C ALA A 195 3.00 14.81 0.90
N LEU A 196 2.21 15.87 1.12
CA LEU A 196 2.57 17.23 0.75
C LEU A 196 3.77 17.75 1.54
N ALA A 197 3.87 17.45 2.84
CA ALA A 197 5.04 17.79 3.66
C ALA A 197 6.31 17.07 3.15
N ALA A 198 6.18 15.79 2.76
CA ALA A 198 7.28 15.02 2.18
C ALA A 198 7.67 15.55 0.79
N MET A 199 6.72 15.88 -0.07
CA MET A 199 6.98 16.52 -1.37
C MET A 199 7.73 17.84 -1.20
N ALA A 200 7.31 18.68 -0.24
CA ALA A 200 7.99 19.93 0.07
C ALA A 200 9.44 19.73 0.54
N THR A 201 9.79 18.54 1.06
CA THR A 201 11.13 18.20 1.54
C THR A 201 11.99 17.56 0.44
N PHE A 202 11.45 16.53 -0.23
CA PHE A 202 12.21 15.65 -1.13
C PHE A 202 12.09 15.98 -2.62
N ASN A 203 11.10 16.77 -3.04
CA ASN A 203 10.94 17.18 -4.43
C ASN A 203 11.62 18.54 -4.65
N LYS A 204 12.92 18.50 -4.96
CA LYS A 204 13.76 19.68 -5.17
C LYS A 204 14.45 19.62 -6.52
N ASN A 205 14.88 20.77 -7.02
CA ASN A 205 15.72 20.89 -8.22
C ASN A 205 15.14 20.19 -9.46
N GLY A 206 13.82 20.26 -9.64
CA GLY A 206 13.13 19.63 -10.78
C GLY A 206 13.00 18.10 -10.71
N LYS A 207 13.46 17.46 -9.62
CA LYS A 207 13.31 16.01 -9.40
C LYS A 207 12.09 15.72 -8.54
N ALA A 208 11.13 14.99 -9.08
CA ALA A 208 9.99 14.47 -8.33
C ALA A 208 10.29 13.06 -7.79
N THR A 209 10.42 12.96 -6.47
CA THR A 209 10.71 11.73 -5.72
C THR A 209 9.46 11.20 -5.03
N ILE A 210 8.70 12.06 -4.37
CA ILE A 210 7.46 11.72 -3.66
C ILE A 210 6.25 12.16 -4.49
N TYR A 211 5.24 11.30 -4.56
CA TYR A 211 4.01 11.53 -5.31
C TYR A 211 2.82 11.26 -4.40
N ASN A 212 1.89 12.22 -4.33
CA ASN A 212 0.60 12.01 -3.72
C ASN A 212 -0.38 11.40 -4.73
N THR A 213 -1.30 10.56 -4.27
CA THR A 213 -2.36 9.97 -5.10
C THR A 213 -3.69 10.65 -4.81
N TYR A 214 -4.40 11.04 -5.86
CA TYR A 214 -5.71 11.69 -5.75
C TYR A 214 -6.81 10.80 -6.35
N GLN A 215 -7.88 10.58 -5.59
CA GLN A 215 -9.00 9.75 -6.02
C GLN A 215 -10.05 10.59 -6.76
N MET A 216 -10.17 10.38 -8.08
CA MET A 216 -11.09 11.15 -8.93
C MET A 216 -12.59 10.89 -8.67
N TYR A 217 -12.94 9.86 -7.89
CA TYR A 217 -14.34 9.57 -7.54
C TYR A 217 -14.82 10.34 -6.29
N GLY A 218 -13.90 10.94 -5.53
CA GLY A 218 -14.23 11.67 -4.30
C GLY A 218 -14.69 13.09 -4.59
N LYS A 219 -15.77 13.53 -3.92
CA LYS A 219 -16.24 14.93 -4.01
C LYS A 219 -15.30 15.93 -3.30
N VAL A 220 -14.44 15.43 -2.41
CA VAL A 220 -13.64 16.26 -1.48
C VAL A 220 -12.43 16.91 -2.15
N HIS A 221 -11.94 16.38 -3.27
CA HIS A 221 -10.72 16.87 -3.93
C HIS A 221 -10.94 18.12 -4.80
N GLN A 222 -12.15 18.68 -4.83
CA GLN A 222 -12.49 19.85 -5.66
C GLN A 222 -12.13 21.21 -5.02
N SER A 223 -11.69 21.26 -3.76
CA SER A 223 -11.50 22.53 -3.03
C SER A 223 -10.05 22.89 -2.68
N CYS A 224 -9.04 22.16 -3.17
CA CYS A 224 -7.63 22.41 -2.83
C CYS A 224 -6.82 23.09 -3.97
N TYR A 225 -7.49 23.78 -4.90
CA TYR A 225 -6.86 24.67 -5.89
C TYR A 225 -7.30 26.11 -5.70
#